data_AF-A0A0D6NIW2-F1
#
_entry.id   AF-A0A0D6NIW2-F1
#
_cell.length_a   1.000
_cell.length_b   1.000
_cell.length_c   1.000
_cell.angle_alpha   90.00
_cell.angle_beta   90.00
_cell.angle_gamma   90.00
#
_symmetry.space_group_name_H-M   'P 1'
#
loop_
_entity.id
_entity.type
_entity.pdbx_description
1 polymer ?
#
loop_
_entity_poly.entity_id
_entity_poly.type
_entity_poly.pdbx_seq_one_letter_code
_entity_poly.pdbx_strand_id
1 'polypeptide(L)'
;MSAVPNSKIASFSMTEAEVAALLSVSADYLYRLRSGRIPAHRNPPPPIRHFHLGGTVRYRLADVEKWVEQQADATVIPAKRGRPTKADAARRREAQAESNLAA
;
A
#
# COMPACT_ATOMS: atom_id res chain seq x y z
N MET A 1 -30.50 19.98 -18.11
CA MET A 1 -30.31 20.20 -16.65
C MET A 1 -28.83 20.01 -16.34
N SER A 2 -28.04 21.08 -16.32
CA SER A 2 -26.61 21.02 -15.96
C SER A 2 -26.48 21.02 -14.45
N ALA A 3 -25.94 19.95 -13.89
CA ALA A 3 -25.56 19.90 -12.49
C ALA A 3 -24.41 20.88 -12.25
N VAL A 4 -24.67 21.93 -11.48
CA VAL A 4 -23.65 22.88 -11.03
C VAL A 4 -22.68 22.11 -10.13
N PRO A 5 -21.38 22.02 -10.47
CA PRO A 5 -20.42 21.35 -9.61
C PRO A 5 -20.31 22.13 -8.30
N ASN A 6 -20.64 21.46 -7.20
CA ASN A 6 -20.52 21.98 -5.84
C ASN A 6 -19.06 22.38 -5.57
N SER A 7 -18.78 23.68 -5.71
CA SER A 7 -17.45 24.26 -5.76
C SER A 7 -16.64 24.06 -4.47
N LYS A 8 -17.29 23.79 -3.34
CA LYS A 8 -16.60 23.43 -2.08
C LYS A 8 -15.87 22.09 -2.11
N ILE A 9 -16.31 21.13 -2.94
CA ILE A 9 -15.67 19.81 -3.05
C ILE A 9 -14.54 19.83 -4.09
N ALA A 10 -14.72 20.61 -5.16
CA ALA A 10 -13.71 20.77 -6.20
C ALA A 10 -12.38 21.30 -5.64
N SER A 11 -12.43 22.19 -4.64
CA SER A 11 -11.26 22.79 -3.99
C SER A 11 -10.34 21.80 -3.26
N PHE A 12 -10.84 20.60 -2.92
CA PHE A 12 -10.07 19.59 -2.17
C PHE A 12 -9.80 18.31 -2.98
N SER A 13 -10.00 18.38 -4.30
CA SER A 13 -9.87 17.23 -5.18
C SER A 13 -8.83 17.46 -6.26
N MET A 14 -7.92 16.50 -6.41
CA MET A 14 -6.83 16.53 -7.39
C MET A 14 -7.22 15.72 -8.62
N THR A 15 -6.76 16.16 -9.78
CA THR A 15 -6.75 15.42 -11.03
C THR A 15 -5.68 14.33 -11.01
N GLU A 16 -5.78 13.40 -11.96
CA GLU A 16 -4.76 12.37 -12.17
C GLU A 16 -3.38 12.97 -12.48
N ALA A 17 -3.32 14.09 -13.22
CA ALA A 17 -2.07 14.78 -13.53
C ALA A 17 -1.43 15.42 -12.29
N GLU A 18 -2.22 16.02 -11.41
CA GLU A 18 -1.73 16.63 -10.17
C GLU A 18 -1.21 15.56 -9.18
N VAL A 19 -1.91 14.42 -9.06
CA VAL A 19 -1.44 13.30 -8.23
C VAL A 19 -0.16 12.69 -8.82
N ALA A 20 -0.08 12.56 -10.15
CA ALA A 20 1.12 12.07 -10.83
C ALA A 20 2.33 12.98 -10.54
N ALA A 21 2.13 14.30 -10.61
CA ALA A 21 3.16 15.27 -10.26
C ALA A 21 3.56 15.18 -8.78
N LEU A 22 2.59 15.08 -7.86
CA LEU A 22 2.84 14.96 -6.42
C LEU A 22 3.67 13.73 -6.08
N LEU A 23 3.36 12.58 -6.68
CA LEU A 23 4.04 11.30 -6.43
C LEU A 23 5.29 11.12 -7.29
N SER A 24 5.62 12.08 -8.17
CA SER A 24 6.72 11.97 -9.15
C SER A 24 6.63 10.70 -10.02
N VAL A 25 5.42 10.36 -10.45
CA VAL A 25 5.14 9.22 -11.36
C VAL A 25 4.46 9.70 -12.64
N SER A 26 4.36 8.84 -13.66
CA SER A 26 3.62 9.18 -14.86
C SER A 26 2.10 9.07 -14.65
N ALA A 27 1.32 9.94 -15.30
CA ALA A 27 -0.14 9.83 -15.29
C ALA A 27 -0.62 8.49 -15.92
N ASP A 28 0.10 7.99 -16.94
CA ASP A 28 -0.17 6.66 -17.52
C ASP A 28 0.01 5.53 -16.49
N TYR A 29 1.00 5.65 -15.60
CA TYR A 29 1.17 4.68 -14.53
C TYR A 29 -0.06 4.63 -13.61
N LEU A 30 -0.59 5.78 -13.18
CA LEU A 30 -1.81 5.84 -12.37
C LEU A 30 -3.02 5.28 -13.12
N TYR A 31 -3.15 5.57 -14.42
CA TYR A 31 -4.22 5.02 -15.25
C TYR A 31 -4.14 3.49 -15.32
N ARG A 32 -2.94 2.95 -15.57
CA ARG A 32 -2.71 1.51 -15.65
C ARG A 32 -2.92 0.82 -14.31
N LEU A 33 -2.52 1.47 -13.22
CA LEU A 33 -2.75 1.00 -11.86
C LEU A 33 -4.24 0.89 -11.56
N ARG A 34 -4.99 1.96 -11.83
CA ARG A 34 -6.45 2.02 -11.64
C ARG A 34 -7.21 1.03 -12.52
N SER A 35 -6.77 0.83 -13.76
CA SER A 35 -7.40 -0.08 -14.72
C SER A 35 -6.93 -1.53 -14.61
N GLY A 36 -6.05 -1.87 -13.66
CA GLY A 36 -5.52 -3.23 -13.50
C GLY A 36 -4.67 -3.71 -14.69
N ARG A 37 -4.12 -2.79 -15.48
CA ARG A 37 -3.30 -3.09 -16.67
C ARG A 37 -1.81 -3.25 -16.36
N ILE A 38 -1.43 -3.24 -15.10
CA ILE A 38 -0.07 -3.58 -14.68
C ILE A 38 -0.02 -5.11 -14.49
N PRO A 39 0.90 -5.82 -15.17
CA PRO A 39 0.99 -7.26 -15.04
C PRO A 39 1.18 -7.72 -13.59
N ALA A 40 0.45 -8.77 -13.18
CA ALA A 40 0.48 -9.29 -11.81
C ALA A 40 1.88 -9.74 -11.34
N HIS A 41 2.74 -10.20 -12.25
CA HIS A 41 4.12 -10.59 -11.93
C HIS A 41 4.98 -9.42 -11.42
N ARG A 42 4.56 -8.17 -11.65
CA ARG A 42 5.21 -6.98 -11.09
C ARG A 42 4.72 -6.63 -9.68
N ASN A 43 3.80 -7.41 -9.11
CA ASN A 43 3.16 -7.17 -7.83
C ASN A 43 2.78 -5.69 -7.65
N PRO A 44 1.94 -5.13 -8.55
CA PRO A 44 1.61 -3.72 -8.49
C PRO A 44 0.93 -3.38 -7.16
N PRO A 45 1.12 -2.16 -6.65
CA PRO A 45 0.39 -1.72 -5.48
C PRO A 45 -1.12 -1.70 -5.75
N PRO A 46 -1.98 -1.74 -4.72
CA PRO A 46 -3.41 -1.53 -4.92
C PRO A 46 -3.68 -0.15 -5.53
N PRO A 47 -4.76 0.04 -6.30
CA PRO A 47 -5.08 1.35 -6.86
C PRO A 47 -5.48 2.35 -5.78
N ILE A 48 -5.12 3.63 -5.98
CA ILE A 48 -5.52 4.73 -5.11
C ILE A 48 -7.05 4.90 -5.17
N ARG A 49 -7.68 5.15 -4.02
CA ARG A 49 -9.11 5.45 -3.96
C ARG A 49 -9.41 6.71 -4.76
N HIS A 50 -10.42 6.63 -5.63
CA HIS A 50 -10.82 7.71 -6.52
C HIS A 50 -12.34 7.82 -6.57
N PHE A 51 -12.82 8.94 -7.12
CA PHE A 51 -14.22 9.18 -7.41
C PHE A 51 -14.35 9.92 -8.74
N HIS A 52 -15.54 9.87 -9.34
CA HIS A 52 -15.82 10.58 -10.58
C HIS A 52 -16.52 11.89 -10.28
N LEU A 53 -16.04 12.99 -10.88
CA LEU A 53 -16.71 14.29 -10.88
C LEU A 53 -16.86 14.74 -12.33
N GLY A 54 -18.10 14.74 -12.85
CA GLY A 54 -18.39 15.11 -14.23
C GLY A 54 -17.65 14.24 -15.27
N GLY A 55 -17.55 12.93 -15.02
CA GLY A 55 -16.84 11.98 -15.90
C GLY A 55 -15.31 12.00 -15.76
N THR A 56 -14.75 12.97 -15.05
CA THR A 56 -13.30 13.03 -14.78
C THR A 56 -12.97 12.29 -13.49
N VAL A 57 -11.89 11.51 -13.49
CA VAL A 57 -11.36 10.86 -12.29
C VAL A 57 -10.72 11.91 -11.37
N ARG A 58 -11.09 11.87 -10.10
CA ARG A 58 -10.59 12.76 -9.06
C ARG A 58 -10.12 11.98 -7.84
N TYR A 59 -9.15 12.54 -7.15
CA TYR A 59 -8.52 11.99 -5.96
C TYR A 59 -8.65 12.98 -4.80
N ARG A 60 -8.79 12.49 -3.57
CA ARG A 60 -8.67 13.33 -2.37
C ARG A 60 -7.25 13.23 -1.86
N LEU A 61 -6.68 14.34 -1.40
CA LEU A 61 -5.31 14.35 -0.86
C LEU A 61 -5.15 13.31 0.27
N ALA A 62 -6.08 13.26 1.22
CA ALA A 62 -6.04 12.31 2.34
C ALA A 62 -6.03 10.83 1.91
N ASP A 63 -6.71 10.50 0.79
CA ASP A 63 -6.70 9.14 0.25
C ASP A 63 -5.35 8.82 -0.43
N VAL A 64 -4.70 9.82 -1.03
CA VAL A 64 -3.36 9.69 -1.61
C VAL A 64 -2.32 9.50 -0.51
N GLU A 65 -2.36 10.32 0.55
CA GLU A 65 -1.45 10.22 1.70
C GLU A 65 -1.57 8.86 2.39
N LYS A 66 -2.79 8.43 2.71
CA LYS A 66 -3.05 7.12 3.30
C LYS A 66 -2.55 5.98 2.42
N TRP A 67 -2.66 6.12 1.10
CA TRP A 67 -2.15 5.11 0.17
C TRP A 67 -0.62 5.03 0.23
N VAL A 68 0.09 6.16 0.31
CA VAL A 68 1.55 6.20 0.47
C VAL A 68 1.98 5.55 1.78
N GLU A 69 1.30 5.86 2.89
CA GLU A 69 1.54 5.24 4.19
C GLU A 69 1.40 3.71 4.11
N GLN A 70 0.33 3.21 3.48
CA GLN A 70 0.11 1.79 3.28
C GLN A 70 1.20 1.12 2.43
N GLN A 71 1.75 1.83 1.44
CA GLN A 71 2.87 1.28 0.66
C GLN A 71 4.15 1.18 1.49
N ALA A 72 4.40 2.15 2.38
CA ALA A 72 5.54 2.12 3.29
C ALA A 72 5.43 0.98 4.31
N ASP A 73 4.22 0.72 4.84
CA ASP A 73 3.99 -0.38 5.77
C ASP A 73 4.08 -1.75 5.09
N ALA A 74 3.55 -1.87 3.86
CA ALA A 74 3.56 -3.11 3.10
C ALA A 74 4.97 -3.58 2.68
N THR A 75 5.96 -2.68 2.65
CA THR A 75 7.36 -3.05 2.41
C THR A 75 8.00 -3.85 3.55
N VAL A 76 7.40 -3.91 4.74
CA VAL A 76 7.87 -4.77 5.83
C VAL A 76 7.27 -6.16 5.67
N ILE A 77 7.92 -7.00 4.85
CA ILE A 77 7.63 -8.44 4.86
C ILE A 77 8.24 -8.99 6.16
N PRO A 78 7.46 -9.44 7.16
CA PRO A 78 8.04 -10.12 8.30
C PRO A 78 8.75 -11.35 7.75
N ALA A 79 10.07 -11.39 7.90
CA ALA A 79 10.87 -12.53 7.50
C ALA A 79 10.21 -13.76 8.12
N LYS A 80 9.69 -14.67 7.28
CA LYS A 80 9.15 -15.94 7.77
C LYS A 80 10.29 -16.62 8.51
N ARG A 81 10.29 -16.52 9.84
CA ARG A 81 11.18 -17.30 10.70
C ARG A 81 10.88 -18.74 10.31
N GLY A 82 11.83 -19.39 9.67
CA GLY A 82 11.63 -20.73 9.12
C GLY A 82 11.09 -21.68 10.19
N ARG A 83 10.49 -22.80 9.76
CA ARG A 83 10.13 -23.89 10.67
C ARG A 83 11.38 -24.19 11.52
N PRO A 84 11.27 -24.17 12.87
CA PRO A 84 12.40 -24.46 13.73
C PRO A 84 13.09 -25.73 13.26
N THR A 85 14.39 -25.63 13.00
CA THR A 85 15.15 -26.79 12.53
C THR A 85 15.31 -27.77 13.69
N LYS A 86 15.63 -29.03 13.39
CA LYS A 86 15.92 -30.03 14.43
C LYS A 86 17.05 -29.56 15.37
N ALA A 87 17.98 -28.75 14.87
CA ALA A 87 19.04 -28.13 15.65
C ALA A 87 18.51 -27.08 16.64
N ASP A 88 17.53 -26.27 16.25
CA ASP A 88 16.90 -25.29 17.16
C ASP A 88 16.12 -25.97 18.28
N ALA A 89 15.49 -27.11 17.99
CA ALA A 89 14.80 -27.91 19.01
C ALA A 89 15.78 -28.56 20.01
N ALA A 90 16.97 -28.98 19.56
CA ALA A 90 18.01 -29.53 20.43
C ALA A 90 18.57 -28.46 21.38
N ARG A 91 18.93 -27.28 20.86
CA ARG A 91 19.41 -26.16 21.69
C ARG A 91 18.40 -25.71 22.74
N ARG A 92 17.10 -25.74 22.42
CA ARG A 92 16.04 -25.44 23.40
C ARG A 92 15.99 -26.46 24.53
N ARG A 93 16.18 -27.75 24.24
CA ARG A 93 16.18 -28.80 25.28
C ARG A 93 17.40 -28.71 26.18
N GLU A 94 18.57 -28.41 25.61
CA GLU A 94 19.82 -28.20 26.36
C GLU A 94 19.71 -26.99 27.29
N ALA A 95 19.27 -25.85 26.78
CA ALA A 95 19.04 -24.65 27.60
C ALA A 95 18.01 -24.87 28.72
N GLN A 96 17.00 -25.70 28.47
CA GLN A 96 15.97 -26.04 29.46
C GLN A 96 16.48 -27.03 30.51
N ALA A 97 17.40 -27.93 30.14
CA ALA A 97 18.08 -28.81 31.08
C ALA A 97 19.05 -28.04 31.99
N GLU A 98 19.80 -27.08 31.44
CA GLU A 98 20.70 -26.21 32.21
C GLU A 98 19.93 -25.32 33.19
N SER A 99 18.79 -24.75 32.76
CA SER A 99 17.93 -23.94 33.64
C SER A 99 17.32 -24.74 34.79
N ASN A 100 17.03 -26.02 34.60
CA ASN A 100 16.47 -26.89 35.64
C ASN A 100 17.53 -27.42 36.61
N LEU A 101 18.81 -27.38 36.23
CA LEU A 101 19.93 -27.77 37.09
C LEU A 101 20.42 -26.60 37.96
N ALA A 102 20.14 -25.37 37.53
CA ALA A 102 20.50 -24.12 38.22
C ALA A 102 19.40 -23.59 39.16
N ALA A 103 18.27 -24.29 39.30
CA ALA A 103 17.18 -24.00 40.23
C ALA A 103 17.09 -25.09 41.31
#